data_AF-L0E1Q5-F1
#
_entry.id   AF-L0E1Q5-F1
#
_cell.length_a   1.000
_cell.length_b   1.000
_cell.length_c   1.000
_cell.angle_alpha   90.00
_cell.angle_beta   90.00
_cell.angle_gamma   90.00
#
_symmetry.space_group_name_H-M   'P 1'
#
loop_
_entity.id
_entity.type
_entity.pdbx_description
1 polymer ?
#
loop_
_entity_poly.entity_id
_entity_poly.type
_entity_poly.pdbx_seq_one_letter_code
_entity_poly.pdbx_strand_id
1 'polypeptide(L)' 'MTIVTKDEDFAIWRITSSAGTPRVVWLRMGNTRRSELLARMEILLPRVLAALEGGETLIEIR' A
#
# COMPACT_ATOMS: atom_id res chain seq x y z
N MET A 1 2.92 7.14 10.45
CA MET A 1 1.56 7.03 9.88
C MET A 1 1.65 6.33 8.52
N THR A 2 0.74 5.41 8.22
CA THR A 2 0.69 4.64 6.97
C THR A 2 -0.74 4.66 6.42
N ILE A 3 -0.89 4.93 5.13
CA ILE A 3 -2.16 4.88 4.39
C ILE A 3 -2.15 3.61 3.55
N VAL A 4 -3.22 2.83 3.63
CA VAL A 4 -3.45 1.67 2.76
C VAL A 4 -4.63 2.00 1.87
N THR A 5 -4.41 2.02 0.56
CA THR A 5 -5.42 2.51 -0.39
C THR A 5 -5.31 1.83 -1.75
N LYS A 6 -6.43 1.78 -2.48
CA LYS A 6 -6.47 1.39 -3.91
C LYS A 6 -6.27 2.58 -4.85
N ASP A 7 -6.47 3.79 -4.34
CA ASP A 7 -6.50 4.98 -5.17
C ASP A 7 -5.08 5.43 -5.54
N GLU A 8 -4.87 5.67 -6.84
CA GLU A 8 -3.58 6.00 -7.42
C GLU A 8 -3.09 7.40 -7.02
N ASP A 9 -4.02 8.31 -6.75
CA ASP A 9 -3.75 9.69 -6.33
C ASP A 9 -2.89 9.77 -5.07
N PHE A 10 -3.05 8.86 -4.10
CA PHE A 10 -2.18 8.78 -2.92
C PHE A 10 -0.77 8.30 -3.26
N ALA A 11 -0.62 7.39 -4.23
CA ALA A 11 0.69 6.96 -4.70
C ALA A 11 1.41 8.12 -5.41
N ILE A 12 0.70 8.83 -6.29
CA ILE A 12 1.21 10.05 -6.96
C ILE A 12 1.55 11.12 -5.92
N TRP A 13 0.68 11.38 -4.96
CA TRP A 13 0.91 12.32 -3.88
C TRP A 13 2.17 11.97 -3.09
N ARG A 14 2.36 10.68 -2.75
CA ARG A 14 3.57 10.23 -2.06
C ARG A 14 4.82 10.45 -2.91
N ILE A 15 4.79 10.14 -4.21
CA ILE A 15 5.94 10.30 -5.11
C ILE A 15 6.34 11.78 -5.26
N THR A 16 5.34 12.65 -5.36
CA THR A 16 5.53 14.09 -5.63
C THR A 16 5.82 14.92 -4.39
N SER A 17 5.52 14.40 -3.21
CA SER A 17 5.71 15.12 -1.95
C SER A 17 7.10 14.90 -1.33
N SER A 18 7.62 15.95 -0.70
CA SER A 18 8.86 15.94 0.08
C SER A 18 8.67 15.29 1.47
N ALA A 19 9.73 15.33 2.28
CA ALA A 19 9.79 14.73 3.61
C ALA A 19 8.57 15.13 4.48
N GLY A 20 8.02 14.15 5.22
CA GLY A 20 6.88 14.35 6.13
C GLY A 20 5.55 13.76 5.65
N THR A 21 5.47 13.22 4.43
CA THR A 21 4.28 12.50 3.96
C THR A 21 4.19 11.07 4.50
N PRO A 22 2.96 10.57 4.76
CA PRO A 22 2.76 9.22 5.27
C PRO A 22 3.21 8.18 4.24
N ARG A 23 3.59 7.00 4.75
CA ARG A 23 3.88 5.86 3.88
C ARG A 23 2.60 5.39 3.19
N VAL A 24 2.68 5.01 1.93
CA VAL A 24 1.51 4.55 1.15
C VAL A 24 1.69 3.10 0.75
N VAL A 25 0.72 2.26 1.09
CA VAL A 25 0.58 0.91 0.56
C VAL A 25 -0.51 0.96 -0.51
N TRP A 26 -0.11 0.80 -1.76
CA TRP A 26 -0.99 0.89 -2.90
C TRP A 26 -1.44 -0.49 -3.37
N LEU A 27 -2.73 -0.75 -3.18
CA LEU A 27 -3.42 -1.97 -3.56
C LEU A 27 -3.79 -1.93 -5.04
N ARG A 28 -2.89 -2.39 -5.90
CA ARG A 28 -3.08 -2.49 -7.36
C ARG A 28 -3.89 -3.72 -7.75
N MET A 29 -5.04 -3.88 -7.11
CA MET A 29 -6.01 -4.93 -7.38
C MET A 29 -7.23 -4.29 -8.07
N GLY A 30 -7.70 -4.90 -9.15
CA GLY A 30 -8.93 -4.47 -9.83
C GLY A 30 -10.17 -4.57 -8.92
N ASN A 31 -11.37 -4.50 -9.50
CA ASN A 31 -12.57 -4.78 -8.72
C ASN A 31 -12.53 -6.21 -8.20
N THR A 32 -12.50 -6.33 -6.88
CA THR A 32 -12.35 -7.59 -6.15
C THR A 32 -13.39 -7.59 -5.05
N ARG A 33 -14.01 -8.75 -4.80
CA ARG A 33 -14.96 -8.87 -3.69
C ARG A 33 -14.22 -8.68 -2.36
N ARG A 34 -14.91 -8.14 -1.35
CA ARG A 34 -14.32 -7.94 -0.02
C ARG A 34 -13.62 -9.19 0.52
N SER A 35 -14.24 -10.36 0.37
CA SER A 35 -13.68 -11.63 0.86
C SER A 35 -12.35 -12.00 0.18
N GLU A 36 -12.26 -11.84 -1.13
CA GLU A 36 -11.05 -12.12 -1.90
C GLU A 36 -9.95 -11.11 -1.61
N LEU A 37 -10.30 -9.83 -1.41
CA LEU A 37 -9.36 -8.80 -0.97
C LEU A 37 -8.75 -9.16 0.38
N LEU A 38 -9.58 -9.59 1.34
CA LEU A 38 -9.11 -9.97 2.68
C LEU A 38 -8.20 -11.21 2.62
N ALA A 39 -8.58 -12.24 1.87
CA ALA A 39 -7.77 -13.45 1.70
C ALA A 39 -6.42 -13.15 1.05
N ARG A 40 -6.39 -12.30 0.02
CA ARG A 40 -5.13 -11.84 -0.60
C ARG A 40 -4.31 -10.99 0.36
N MET A 41 -4.95 -10.12 1.13
CA MET A 41 -4.23 -9.29 2.09
C MET A 41 -3.60 -10.11 3.19
N GLU A 42 -4.23 -11.18 3.66
CA GLU A 42 -3.66 -12.09 4.66
C GLU A 42 -2.32 -12.69 4.17
N ILE A 43 -2.26 -13.06 2.89
CA ILE A 43 -1.05 -13.59 2.25
C ILE A 43 0.02 -12.51 2.05
N LEU A 44 -0.38 -11.29 1.68
CA LEU A 44 0.53 -10.20 1.31
C LEU A 44 1.01 -9.37 2.50
N LEU A 45 0.30 -9.40 3.62
CA LEU A 45 0.58 -8.57 4.80
C LEU A 45 2.01 -8.75 5.35
N PRO A 46 2.59 -9.96 5.46
CA PRO A 46 3.96 -10.12 5.93
C PRO A 46 4.97 -9.37 5.06
N ARG A 47 4.78 -9.38 3.74
CA ARG A 47 5.64 -8.64 2.80
C ARG A 47 5.50 -7.14 2.98
N VAL A 48 4.29 -6.64 3.16
CA VAL A 48 4.04 -5.21 3.42
C VAL A 48 4.72 -4.77 4.71
N LEU A 49 4.65 -5.58 5.77
CA LEU A 49 5.30 -5.28 7.04
C LEU A 49 6.83 -5.23 6.88
N ALA A 50 7.44 -6.21 6.22
CA ALA A 50 8.88 -6.23 5.98
C ALA A 50 9.35 -5.01 5.17
N ALA A 51 8.58 -4.59 4.16
CA ALA A 51 8.86 -3.37 3.39
C ALA A 51 8.74 -2.11 4.25
N LEU A 52 7.72 -2.01 5.09
CA LEU A 52 7.54 -0.90 6.03
C LEU A 52 8.69 -0.82 7.05
N GLU A 53 9.14 -1.96 7.58
CA GLU A 53 10.29 -2.05 8.49
C GLU A 53 11.60 -1.68 7.79
N GLY A 54 11.75 -2.04 6.51
CA GLY A 54 12.86 -1.64 5.65
C GLY A 54 12.89 -0.16 5.30
N GLY A 55 11.90 0.62 5.74
CA GLY A 55 11.82 2.06 5.48
C GLY A 55 11.22 2.42 4.12
N GLU A 56 10.64 1.45 3.40
CA GLU A 56 9.91 1.75 2.18
C GLU A 56 8.74 2.69 2.48
N THR A 57 8.58 3.69 1.62
CA THR A 57 7.56 4.70 1.81
C THR A 57 6.43 4.64 0.80
N LEU A 58 6.62 3.90 -0.30
CA LEU A 58 5.59 3.54 -1.27
C LEU A 58 5.74 2.05 -1.55
N ILE A 59 4.71 1.27 -1.24
CA ILE A 59 4.71 -0.19 -1.35
C ILE A 59 3.57 -0.58 -2.27
N GLU A 60 3.89 -1.12 -3.45
CA GLU A 60 2.91 -1.61 -4.41
C GLU A 60 2.63 -3.10 -4.21
N ILE A 61 1.36 -3.48 -4.11
CA ILE A 61 0.93 -4.88 -4.03
C ILE A 61 -0.18 -5.21 -5.02
N ARG A 62 -0.19 -6.45 -5.54
CA ARG A 62 -1.07 -6.95 -6.61
C ARG A 62 -1.74 -8.27 -6.20
#